data_AF-D4JTN6-F1
#
_entry.id   AF-D4JTN6-F1
#
_cell.length_a   1.000
_cell.length_b   1.000
_cell.length_c   1.000
_cell.angle_alpha   90.00
_cell.angle_beta   90.00
_cell.angle_gamma   90.00
#
_symmetry.space_group_name_H-M   'P 1'
#
loop_
_entity.id
_entity.type
_entity.pdbx_description
1 polymer ?
#
loop_
_entity_poly.entity_id
_entity_poly.type
_entity_poly.pdbx_seq_one_letter_code
_entity_poly.pdbx_strand_id
1 'polypeptide(L)'
;MMIISASRRTDIPSFYSEWLFNRLKEGYVCVRNPMNIHQISQISLSPDVVDGIVFWTKNPTPMLERIHELDNYTYYFQFTLNSYGKDIEKNVPSKNDVIIPTF
;
A
#
# COMPACT_ATOMS: atom_id res chain seq x y z
N MET A 1 -20.17 1.15 3.57
CA MET A 1 -18.81 1.38 4.10
C MET A 1 -17.86 0.35 3.53
N MET A 2 -16.92 0.75 2.68
CA MET A 2 -15.89 -0.08 2.07
C MET A 2 -14.50 0.45 2.46
N ILE A 3 -13.75 -0.35 3.21
CA ILE A 3 -12.36 -0.06 3.58
C ILE A 3 -11.46 -1.01 2.81
N ILE A 4 -10.47 -0.45 2.11
CA ILE A 4 -9.49 -1.23 1.37
C ILE A 4 -8.28 -1.47 2.25
N SER A 5 -8.10 -2.72 2.69
CA SER A 5 -6.86 -3.17 3.31
C SER A 5 -5.81 -3.48 2.24
N ALA A 6 -5.11 -2.44 1.82
CA ALA A 6 -4.03 -2.53 0.85
C ALA A 6 -2.77 -3.09 1.53
N SER A 7 -1.98 -3.84 0.77
CA SER A 7 -0.67 -4.38 1.20
C SER A 7 -0.67 -5.60 2.13
N ARG A 8 -1.77 -6.35 2.18
CA ARG A 8 -1.86 -7.61 2.93
C ARG A 8 -1.05 -8.77 2.32
N ARG A 9 -0.87 -8.77 0.99
CA ARG A 9 -0.17 -9.84 0.24
C ARG A 9 1.25 -9.45 -0.16
N THR A 10 1.52 -8.15 -0.28
CA THR A 10 2.81 -7.57 -0.68
C THR A 10 2.88 -6.15 -0.17
N ASP A 11 4.06 -5.61 0.09
CA ASP A 11 4.25 -4.22 0.51
C ASP A 11 4.05 -3.30 -0.72
N ILE A 12 2.84 -2.75 -0.87
CA ILE A 12 2.48 -1.92 -2.02
C ILE A 12 3.24 -0.58 -1.97
N PRO A 13 3.26 0.18 -0.85
CA PRO A 13 4.00 1.43 -0.80
C PRO A 13 5.48 1.30 -1.15
N SER A 14 6.13 0.20 -0.74
CA SER A 14 7.57 0.02 -0.98
C SER A 14 7.92 -0.48 -2.38
N PHE A 15 7.06 -1.26 -3.04
CA PHE A 15 7.43 -1.96 -4.29
C PHE A 15 6.46 -1.76 -5.46
N TYR A 16 5.21 -1.38 -5.18
CA TYR A 16 4.14 -1.34 -6.18
C TYR A 16 3.30 -0.05 -6.09
N SER A 17 3.91 1.05 -5.61
CA SER A 17 3.24 2.35 -5.48
C SER A 17 2.75 2.83 -6.85
N GLU A 18 3.60 2.77 -7.88
CA GLU A 18 3.25 3.15 -9.25
C GLU A 18 2.06 2.35 -9.79
N TRP A 19 2.07 1.02 -9.59
CA TRP A 19 0.96 0.16 -10.00
C TRP A 19 -0.35 0.57 -9.32
N LEU A 20 -0.32 0.85 -8.03
CA LEU A 20 -1.49 1.25 -7.27
C LEU A 20 -2.06 2.57 -7.79
N PHE A 21 -1.22 3.59 -7.98
CA PHE A 21 -1.67 4.87 -8.51
C PHE A 21 -2.30 4.74 -9.89
N ASN A 22 -1.74 3.88 -10.75
CA ASN A 22 -2.35 3.56 -12.03
C ASN A 22 -3.72 2.89 -11.87
N ARG A 23 -3.92 2.02 -10.87
CA ARG A 23 -5.23 1.44 -10.55
C ARG A 23 -6.22 2.47 -10.01
N LEU A 24 -5.77 3.36 -9.13
CA LEU A 24 -6.60 4.45 -8.60
C LEU A 24 -7.09 5.36 -9.73
N LYS A 25 -6.21 5.70 -10.67
CA LYS A 25 -6.56 6.46 -11.87
C LYS A 25 -7.56 5.74 -12.77
N GLU A 26 -7.46 4.43 -12.91
CA GLU A 26 -8.44 3.62 -13.65
C GLU A 26 -9.76 3.40 -12.89
N GLY A 27 -9.78 3.63 -11.57
CA GLY A 27 -10.97 3.53 -10.74
C GLY A 27 -11.39 2.11 -10.36
N TYR A 28 -10.57 1.08 -10.66
CA TYR A 28 -10.85 -0.29 -10.23
C TYR A 28 -9.59 -1.17 -10.17
N VAL A 29 -9.71 -2.29 -9.45
CA VAL A 29 -8.69 -3.35 -9.41
C VAL A 29 -9.34 -4.72 -9.47
N CYS A 30 -8.72 -5.64 -10.20
CA CYS A 30 -9.14 -7.03 -10.25
C CYS A 30 -8.32 -7.86 -9.27
N VAL A 31 -8.99 -8.53 -8.33
CA VAL A 31 -8.37 -9.37 -7.31
C VAL A 31 -8.82 -10.81 -7.51
N ARG A 32 -7.84 -11.72 -7.58
CA ARG A 32 -8.10 -13.16 -7.59
C ARG A 32 -8.40 -13.67 -6.18
N ASN A 33 -9.44 -14.50 -6.07
CA ASN A 33 -9.74 -15.22 -4.84
C ASN A 33 -8.63 -16.27 -4.61
N PRO A 34 -7.96 -16.27 -3.43
CA PRO A 34 -6.87 -17.20 -3.16
C PRO A 34 -7.35 -18.66 -3.04
N MET A 35 -8.62 -18.88 -2.69
CA MET A 35 -9.22 -20.21 -2.57
C MET A 35 -9.76 -20.75 -3.90
N ASN A 36 -10.13 -19.86 -4.83
CA ASN A 36 -10.62 -20.24 -6.15
C ASN A 36 -10.04 -19.31 -7.23
N ILE A 37 -9.00 -19.79 -7.93
CA ILE A 37 -8.23 -19.01 -8.89
C ILE A 37 -9.05 -18.53 -10.10
N HIS A 38 -10.15 -19.21 -10.44
CA HIS A 38 -11.02 -18.84 -11.56
C HIS A 38 -11.99 -17.71 -11.18
N GLN A 39 -12.14 -17.43 -9.88
CA GLN A 39 -12.97 -16.33 -9.41
C GLN A 39 -12.14 -15.05 -9.31
N ILE A 40 -12.45 -14.10 -10.20
CA ILE A 40 -11.86 -12.76 -10.22
C ILE A 40 -12.93 -11.78 -9.78
N SER A 41 -12.65 -11.04 -8.70
CA SER A 41 -13.51 -9.97 -8.22
C SER A 41 -12.96 -8.64 -8.71
N GLN A 42 -13.80 -7.83 -9.35
CA GLN A 42 -13.49 -6.44 -9.66
C GLN A 42 -13.94 -5.57 -8.49
N ILE A 43 -13.00 -4.84 -7.91
CA ILE A 43 -13.22 -3.94 -6.77
C ILE A 43 -13.13 -2.52 -7.30
N SER A 44 -14.16 -1.71 -7.06
CA SER A 44 -14.13 -0.29 -7.39
C SER A 44 -13.17 0.44 -6.46
N LEU A 45 -12.39 1.34 -7.04
CA LEU A 45 -11.50 2.27 -6.33
C LEU A 45 -12.02 3.71 -6.41
N SER A 46 -13.28 3.92 -6.78
CA SER A 46 -13.86 5.27 -6.83
C SER A 46 -13.90 5.89 -5.43
N PRO A 47 -13.53 7.17 -5.25
CA PRO A 47 -13.69 7.89 -3.98
C PRO A 47 -15.13 7.86 -3.46
N ASP A 48 -16.13 7.77 -4.35
CA ASP A 48 -17.54 7.72 -3.98
C ASP A 48 -17.94 6.40 -3.28
N VAL A 49 -17.15 5.34 -3.49
CA VAL A 49 -17.43 3.99 -2.98
C VAL A 49 -16.48 3.61 -1.85
N VAL A 50 -15.23 4.07 -1.92
CA VAL A 50 -14.17 3.73 -0.97
C VAL A 50 -14.09 4.78 0.13
N ASP A 51 -14.52 4.41 1.34
CA ASP A 51 -14.45 5.30 2.50
C ASP A 51 -13.03 5.48 3.02
N GLY A 52 -12.14 4.52 2.78
CA GLY A 52 -10.72 4.70 3.06
C GLY A 52 -9.80 3.55 2.71
N ILE A 53 -8.50 3.87 2.66
CA ILE A 53 -7.44 2.93 2.28
C ILE A 53 -6.42 2.80 3.41
N VAL A 54 -6.15 1.56 3.78
CA VAL A 54 -5.18 1.20 4.81
C VAL A 54 -3.94 0.66 4.14
N PHE A 55 -2.80 1.31 4.34
CA PHE A 55 -1.52 0.85 3.82
C PHE A 55 -0.71 0.15 4.91
N TRP A 56 -0.05 -0.95 4.56
CA TRP A 56 0.89 -1.64 5.44
C TRP A 56 2.25 -1.65 4.78
N THR A 57 3.24 -1.06 5.43
CA THR A 57 4.58 -0.97 4.84
C THR A 57 5.68 -0.89 5.88
N LYS A 58 6.87 -1.33 5.49
CA LYS A 58 8.11 -1.05 6.23
C LYS A 58 8.88 0.14 5.65
N ASN A 59 8.52 0.60 4.46
CA ASN A 59 9.20 1.67 3.75
C ASN A 59 8.21 2.49 2.89
N PRO A 60 7.65 3.58 3.42
CA PRO A 60 6.72 4.43 2.66
C PRO A 60 7.39 5.31 1.60
N THR A 61 8.71 5.49 1.68
CA THR A 61 9.47 6.47 0.88
C THR A 61 9.08 6.46 -0.62
N PRO A 62 8.98 5.31 -1.32
CA PRO A 62 8.67 5.28 -2.75
C PRO A 62 7.25 5.73 -3.11
N MET A 63 6.36 5.82 -2.13
CA MET A 63 4.98 6.25 -2.32
C MET A 63 4.78 7.72 -1.94
N LEU A 64 5.64 8.29 -1.09
CA LEU A 64 5.49 9.64 -0.58
C LEU A 64 5.62 10.72 -1.65
N GLU A 65 6.48 10.53 -2.65
CA GLU A 65 6.63 11.50 -3.76
C GLU A 65 5.31 11.75 -4.51
N ARG A 66 4.42 10.76 -4.50
CA ARG A 66 3.13 10.78 -5.22
C ARG A 66 1.94 10.74 -4.28
N ILE A 67 2.13 11.05 -2.99
CA ILE A 67 1.07 10.94 -1.98
C ILE A 67 -0.12 11.86 -2.25
N HIS A 68 0.09 12.98 -2.93
CA HIS A 68 -0.94 13.92 -3.37
C HIS A 68 -2.01 13.27 -4.27
N GLU A 69 -1.70 12.16 -4.95
CA GLU A 69 -2.69 11.41 -5.73
C GLU A 69 -3.75 10.73 -4.84
N LEU A 70 -3.53 10.68 -3.52
CA LEU A 70 -4.49 10.18 -2.54
C LEU A 70 -5.34 11.27 -1.88
N ASP A 71 -5.23 12.55 -2.29
CA ASP A 71 -5.92 13.66 -1.62
C ASP A 71 -7.45 13.51 -1.58
N ASN A 72 -8.02 12.77 -2.53
CA ASN A 72 -9.46 12.47 -2.58
C ASN A 72 -9.88 11.26 -1.73
N TYR A 73 -8.94 10.61 -1.04
CA TYR A 73 -9.18 9.41 -0.26
C TYR A 73 -8.82 9.65 1.20
N THR A 74 -9.62 9.12 2.12
CA THR A 74 -9.16 8.97 3.50
C THR A 74 -8.16 7.81 3.54
N TYR A 75 -6.94 8.03 4.01
CA TYR A 75 -5.96 6.96 4.12
C TYR A 75 -5.17 7.05 5.42
N TYR A 76 -4.61 5.91 5.82
CA TYR A 76 -3.60 5.87 6.86
C TYR A 76 -2.56 4.80 6.55
N PHE A 77 -1.36 5.03 7.08
CA PHE A 77 -0.28 4.07 6.99
C PHE A 77 -0.09 3.37 8.33
N GLN A 78 -0.02 2.06 8.27
CA GLN A 78 0.37 1.19 9.37
C GLN A 78 1.78 0.68 9.12
N PHE A 79 2.67 1.10 10.00
CA PHE A 79 4.08 0.77 9.90
C PHE A 79 4.46 -0.36 10.84
N THR A 80 5.32 -1.26 10.37
CA THR A 80 5.91 -2.31 11.21
C THR A 80 7.40 -2.05 11.37
N LEU A 81 7.80 -1.57 12.55
CA LEU A 81 9.20 -1.38 12.93
C LEU A 81 9.70 -2.60 13.70
N ASN A 82 10.52 -3.40 13.04
CA ASN A 82 11.22 -4.51 13.69
C ASN A 82 12.59 -4.05 14.20
N SER A 83 13.18 -4.72 15.20
CA SER A 83 14.57 -4.44 15.65
C SER A 83 15.65 -5.17 14.85
N TYR A 84 15.27 -5.93 13.82
CA TYR A 84 16.20 -6.72 13.03
C TYR A 84 17.17 -5.86 12.22
N GLY A 85 18.42 -6.30 12.11
CA GLY A 85 19.43 -5.66 11.28
C GLY A 85 19.35 -6.09 9.81
N LYS A 86 20.36 -5.70 9.03
CA LYS A 86 20.51 -6.12 7.62
C LYS A 86 20.82 -7.61 7.47
N ASP A 87 21.14 -8.31 8.55
CA ASP A 87 21.31 -9.75 8.59
C ASP A 87 20.01 -10.50 8.26
N ILE A 88 18.87 -9.98 8.73
CA ILE A 88 17.54 -10.56 8.49
C ILE A 88 16.75 -9.73 7.47
N GLU A 89 16.84 -8.40 7.50
CA GLU A 89 16.06 -7.49 6.64
C GLU A 89 16.96 -6.73 5.65
N LYS A 90 17.62 -7.47 4.74
CA LYS A 90 18.63 -6.93 3.79
C LYS A 90 18.15 -5.75 2.94
N ASN A 91 16.91 -5.79 2.48
CA ASN A 91 16.37 -4.84 1.50
C ASN A 91 15.57 -3.70 2.14
N VAL A 92 15.53 -3.62 3.47
CA VAL A 92 14.86 -2.54 4.20
C VAL A 92 15.89 -1.42 4.44
N PRO A 93 15.60 -0.16 4.08
CA PRO A 93 16.49 0.98 4.35
C PRO A 93 16.85 1.12 5.83
N SER A 94 17.95 1.83 6.12
CA SER A 94 18.37 2.07 7.51
C SER A 94 17.24 2.75 8.30
N LYS A 95 16.92 2.18 9.46
CA LYS A 95 15.77 2.62 10.27
C LYS A 95 15.99 4.03 10.80
N ASN A 96 17.18 4.30 11.35
CA ASN A 96 17.49 5.59 11.94
C ASN A 96 17.67 6.70 10.90
N ASP A 97 18.17 6.36 9.71
CA ASP A 97 18.55 7.37 8.73
C ASP A 97 17.47 7.64 7.69
N VAL A 98 16.60 6.66 7.41
CA VAL A 98 15.61 6.75 6.32
C VAL A 98 14.21 6.50 6.85
N ILE A 99 13.94 5.41 7.57
CA ILE A 99 12.55 5.06 7.91
C ILE A 99 11.98 5.97 9.00
N ILE A 100 12.73 6.21 10.08
CA ILE A 100 12.27 7.05 11.19
C ILE A 100 12.06 8.52 10.79
N PRO A 101 12.97 9.16 10.05
CA PRO A 101 12.77 10.54 9.58
C PRO A 101 11.65 10.71 8.54
N THR A 102 11.15 9.60 7.99
CA THR A 102 10.08 9.60 6.99
C THR A 102 8.67 9.52 7.63
N PHE A 103 8.60 9.30 8.94
CA PHE A 103 7.37 9.45 9.74
C PHE A 103 7.13 10.93 10.09
#